data_AF-A0A8H5C7Q7-F1
#
_entry.id   AF-A0A8H5C7Q7-F1
#
_cell.length_a   1.000
_cell.length_b   1.000
_cell.length_c   1.000
_cell.angle_alpha   90.00
_cell.angle_beta   90.00
_cell.angle_gamma   90.00
#
_symmetry.space_group_name_H-M   'P 1'
#
loop_
_entity.id
_entity.type
_entity.pdbx_description
1 polymer ?
#
loop_
_entity_poly.entity_id
_entity_poly.type
_entity_poly.pdbx_seq_one_letter_code
_entity_poly.pdbx_strand_id
1 'polypeptide(L)'
;MSAFSSLPLFPTEVLARNHAILCTVGFLILLPLGTLLARYARTFTNRWFFGHAIIQLFLSGPVIFAGWHYGWKAADELELGHFEDPHTKMGLALLILYVIQLVWGLFIHFVKTPSPFGPGTRPPQNYFHAFLGLVILILAQEQVHYGLWTEWPTTTGNIHTVPQSAKHAWIALVVVFWVLYIAGLALVPRQFGQESRAREKA
;
A
#
# COMPACT_ATOMS: atom_id res chain seq x y z
N MET A 1 -19.22 -29.48 7.87
CA MET A 1 -19.49 -28.24 7.11
C MET A 1 -20.91 -27.83 7.44
N SER A 2 -21.16 -26.58 7.87
CA SER A 2 -22.53 -26.15 8.19
C SER A 2 -23.34 -26.02 6.90
N ALA A 3 -24.66 -26.26 6.96
CA ALA A 3 -25.55 -26.17 5.80
C ALA A 3 -25.55 -24.79 5.10
N PHE A 4 -25.03 -23.75 5.77
CA PHE A 4 -24.95 -22.39 5.24
C PHE A 4 -23.73 -22.16 4.34
N SER A 5 -22.67 -22.96 4.48
CA SER A 5 -21.44 -22.79 3.68
C SER A 5 -21.57 -23.19 2.20
N SER A 6 -22.68 -23.83 1.83
CA SER A 6 -23.03 -24.16 0.44
C SER A 6 -23.97 -23.15 -0.23
N LEU A 7 -24.42 -22.12 0.50
CA LEU A 7 -25.26 -21.07 -0.08
C LEU A 7 -24.42 -20.15 -0.98
N PRO A 8 -25.04 -19.52 -2.00
CA PRO A 8 -24.38 -18.45 -2.72
C PRO A 8 -24.14 -17.25 -1.79
N LEU A 9 -23.07 -16.50 -2.05
CA LEU A 9 -22.81 -15.24 -1.35
C LEU A 9 -23.97 -14.27 -1.54
N PHE A 10 -24.30 -13.53 -0.49
CA PHE A 10 -25.24 -12.41 -0.59
C PHE A 10 -24.65 -11.28 -1.46
N PRO A 11 -25.48 -10.42 -2.08
CA PRO A 11 -25.01 -9.30 -2.88
C PRO A 11 -24.00 -8.40 -2.14
N THR A 12 -24.24 -8.15 -0.85
CA THR A 12 -23.34 -7.37 0.02
C THR A 12 -22.00 -8.07 0.23
N GLU A 13 -22.00 -9.37 0.47
CA GLU A 13 -20.76 -10.18 0.60
C GLU A 13 -19.96 -10.21 -0.70
N VAL A 14 -20.62 -10.17 -1.87
CA VAL A 14 -19.95 -10.05 -3.17
C VAL A 14 -19.22 -8.72 -3.27
N LEU A 15 -19.87 -7.60 -2.89
CA LEU A 15 -19.24 -6.28 -2.87
C LEU A 15 -18.07 -6.24 -1.88
N ALA A 16 -18.28 -6.70 -0.64
CA ALA A 16 -17.25 -6.75 0.41
C ALA A 16 -16.06 -7.64 0.00
N ARG A 17 -16.31 -8.76 -0.67
CA ARG A 17 -15.25 -9.65 -1.18
C ARG A 17 -14.45 -8.97 -2.28
N ASN A 18 -15.11 -8.31 -3.23
CA ASN A 18 -14.44 -7.59 -4.30
C ASN A 18 -13.59 -6.44 -3.75
N HIS A 19 -14.12 -5.70 -2.77
CA HIS A 19 -13.37 -4.71 -2.00
C HIS A 19 -12.12 -5.33 -1.37
N ALA A 20 -12.27 -6.41 -0.59
CA ALA A 20 -11.17 -7.05 0.10
C ALA A 20 -10.08 -7.55 -0.86
N ILE A 21 -10.46 -8.16 -1.98
CA ILE A 21 -9.51 -8.65 -3.00
C ILE A 21 -8.76 -7.49 -3.62
N LEU A 22 -9.47 -6.47 -4.14
CA LEU A 22 -8.84 -5.35 -4.84
C LEU A 22 -7.97 -4.50 -3.91
N CYS A 23 -8.43 -4.22 -2.69
CA CYS A 23 -7.63 -3.51 -1.69
C CYS A 23 -6.39 -4.31 -1.29
N THR A 24 -6.50 -5.64 -1.11
CA THR A 24 -5.33 -6.48 -0.83
C THR A 24 -4.33 -6.47 -2.00
N VAL A 25 -4.81 -6.60 -3.25
CA VAL A 25 -3.94 -6.54 -4.43
C VAL A 25 -3.27 -5.17 -4.54
N GLY A 26 -4.03 -4.10 -4.43
CA GLY A 26 -3.50 -2.73 -4.50
C GLY A 26 -2.48 -2.45 -3.41
N PHE A 27 -2.88 -2.60 -2.15
CA PHE A 27 -2.09 -2.15 -1.00
C PHE A 27 -1.03 -3.14 -0.52
N LEU A 28 -1.24 -4.46 -0.64
CA LEU A 28 -0.32 -5.48 -0.12
C LEU A 28 0.49 -6.19 -1.21
N ILE A 29 0.19 -5.96 -2.49
CA ILE A 29 0.97 -6.52 -3.60
C ILE A 29 1.59 -5.41 -4.45
N LEU A 30 0.77 -4.55 -5.07
CA LEU A 30 1.26 -3.56 -6.04
C LEU A 30 2.09 -2.46 -5.38
N LEU A 31 1.63 -1.84 -4.28
CA LEU A 31 2.43 -0.81 -3.58
C LEU A 31 3.75 -1.36 -3.02
N PRO A 32 3.78 -2.53 -2.36
CA PRO A 32 5.03 -3.19 -1.95
C PRO A 32 5.95 -3.48 -3.13
N LEU A 33 5.42 -3.99 -4.25
CA LEU A 33 6.21 -4.28 -5.45
C LEU A 33 6.88 -3.01 -6.00
N GLY A 34 6.13 -1.91 -6.11
CA GLY A 34 6.67 -0.61 -6.54
C GLY A 34 7.76 -0.09 -5.59
N THR A 35 7.59 -0.32 -4.29
CA THR A 35 8.57 0.05 -3.25
C THR A 35 9.84 -0.79 -3.35
N LEU A 36 9.71 -2.11 -3.48
CA LEU A 36 10.84 -3.03 -3.65
C LEU A 36 11.59 -2.76 -4.96
N LEU A 37 10.88 -2.50 -6.06
CA LEU A 37 11.51 -2.09 -7.33
C LEU A 37 12.41 -0.88 -7.12
N ALA A 38 11.91 0.17 -6.48
CA ALA A 38 12.72 1.36 -6.20
C ALA A 38 13.92 1.04 -5.28
N ARG A 39 13.74 0.18 -4.27
CA ARG A 39 14.79 -0.23 -3.34
C ARG A 39 15.93 -0.96 -4.05
N TYR A 40 15.61 -1.94 -4.88
CA TYR A 40 16.60 -2.79 -5.53
C TYR A 40 17.18 -2.16 -6.79
N ALA A 41 16.38 -1.50 -7.64
CA ALA A 41 16.83 -1.03 -8.95
C ALA A 41 17.63 0.28 -8.90
N ARG A 42 17.43 1.13 -7.88
CA ARG A 42 18.02 2.48 -7.81
C ARG A 42 19.55 2.48 -7.87
N THR A 43 20.21 1.42 -7.40
CA THR A 43 21.67 1.31 -7.41
C THR A 43 22.26 0.75 -8.71
N PHE A 44 21.41 0.40 -9.68
CA PHE A 44 21.82 -0.25 -10.94
C PHE A 44 21.34 0.48 -12.19
N THR A 45 20.20 1.19 -12.15
CA THR A 45 19.66 1.88 -13.32
C THR A 45 18.86 3.12 -12.94
N ASN A 46 18.98 4.21 -13.71
CA ASN A 46 18.17 5.42 -13.53
C ASN A 46 16.70 5.23 -13.93
N ARG A 47 16.36 4.14 -14.62
CA ARG A 47 14.98 3.80 -14.99
C ARG A 47 14.12 3.36 -13.79
N TRP A 48 14.71 3.20 -12.60
CA TRP A 48 14.02 2.82 -11.37
C TRP A 48 12.82 3.73 -11.07
N PHE A 49 12.96 5.04 -11.30
CA PHE A 49 11.90 6.00 -10.99
C PHE A 49 10.69 5.79 -11.89
N PHE A 50 10.90 5.58 -13.19
CA PHE A 50 9.82 5.33 -14.14
C PHE A 50 9.06 4.06 -13.80
N GLY A 51 9.78 2.96 -13.51
CA GLY A 51 9.14 1.71 -13.08
C GLY A 51 8.37 1.86 -11.78
N HIS A 52 8.94 2.56 -10.79
CA HIS A 52 8.25 2.87 -9.54
C HIS A 52 6.97 3.70 -9.79
N ALA A 53 7.08 4.79 -10.53
CA ALA A 53 5.96 5.69 -10.83
C ALA A 53 4.84 4.97 -11.58
N ILE A 54 5.16 4.09 -12.54
CA ILE A 54 4.15 3.28 -13.24
C ILE A 54 3.37 2.41 -12.27
N ILE A 55 4.07 1.67 -11.42
CA ILE A 55 3.42 0.76 -10.48
C ILE A 55 2.54 1.54 -9.50
N GLN A 56 3.02 2.65 -8.95
CA GLN A 56 2.23 3.42 -8.00
C GLN A 56 1.04 4.11 -8.68
N LEU A 57 1.25 4.88 -9.76
CA LEU A 57 0.19 5.69 -10.35
C LEU A 57 -0.79 4.89 -11.19
N PHE A 58 -0.28 4.08 -12.11
CA PHE A 58 -1.08 3.51 -13.20
C PHE A 58 -1.53 2.08 -12.95
N LEU A 59 -0.84 1.35 -12.06
CA LEU A 59 -1.28 -0.01 -11.67
C LEU A 59 -2.01 0.02 -10.32
N SER A 60 -1.39 0.56 -9.28
CA SER A 60 -1.95 0.55 -7.93
C SER A 60 -3.14 1.49 -7.81
N GLY A 61 -3.04 2.70 -8.35
CA GLY A 61 -4.11 3.71 -8.31
C GLY A 61 -5.47 3.17 -8.74
N PRO A 62 -5.66 2.73 -9.99
CA PRO A 62 -6.94 2.22 -10.47
C PRO A 62 -7.48 1.07 -9.63
N VAL A 63 -6.63 0.12 -9.23
CA VAL A 63 -7.04 -1.03 -8.42
C VAL A 63 -7.49 -0.61 -7.02
N ILE A 64 -6.77 0.30 -6.37
CA ILE A 64 -7.10 0.83 -5.04
C ILE A 64 -8.42 1.62 -5.08
N PHE A 65 -8.59 2.51 -6.06
CA PHE A 65 -9.84 3.28 -6.18
C PHE A 65 -11.04 2.39 -6.49
N ALA A 66 -10.87 1.37 -7.35
CA ALA A 66 -11.92 0.38 -7.60
C ALA A 66 -12.26 -0.42 -6.33
N GLY A 67 -11.25 -0.89 -5.59
CA GLY A 67 -11.45 -1.59 -4.32
C GLY A 67 -12.18 -0.73 -3.31
N TRP A 68 -11.75 0.51 -3.11
CA TRP A 68 -12.42 1.46 -2.22
C TRP A 68 -13.88 1.72 -2.63
N HIS A 69 -14.16 1.86 -3.93
CA HIS A 69 -15.52 2.04 -4.44
C HIS A 69 -16.44 0.85 -4.09
N TYR A 70 -15.96 -0.39 -4.19
CA TYR A 70 -16.74 -1.55 -3.74
C TYR A 70 -17.03 -1.53 -2.23
N GLY A 71 -16.10 -1.01 -1.42
CA GLY A 71 -16.31 -0.84 0.02
C GLY A 71 -17.37 0.21 0.31
N TRP A 72 -17.36 1.32 -0.43
CA TRP A 72 -18.42 2.33 -0.38
C TRP A 72 -19.79 1.72 -0.71
N LYS A 73 -19.88 0.98 -1.83
CA LYS A 73 -21.12 0.31 -2.24
C LYS A 73 -21.60 -0.72 -1.22
N ALA A 74 -20.69 -1.45 -0.58
CA ALA A 74 -21.07 -2.38 0.48
C ALA A 74 -21.67 -1.65 1.70
N ALA A 75 -21.13 -0.48 2.06
CA ALA A 75 -21.67 0.34 3.14
C ALA A 75 -23.05 0.92 2.80
N ASP A 76 -23.27 1.35 1.55
CA ASP A 76 -24.60 1.78 1.07
C ASP A 76 -25.65 0.67 1.27
N GLU A 77 -25.34 -0.55 0.80
CA GLU A 77 -26.29 -1.68 0.82
C GLU A 77 -26.57 -2.22 2.22
N LEU A 78 -25.63 -2.04 3.16
CA LEU A 78 -25.81 -2.43 4.55
C LEU A 78 -26.47 -1.32 5.41
N GLU A 79 -26.69 -0.13 4.84
CA GLU A 79 -27.24 1.04 5.54
C GLU A 79 -26.47 1.42 6.82
N LEU A 80 -25.17 1.10 6.88
CA LEU A 80 -24.33 1.33 8.07
C LEU A 80 -23.81 2.78 8.19
N GLY A 81 -24.03 3.60 7.17
CA GLY A 81 -23.37 4.89 7.02
C GLY A 81 -21.92 4.76 6.53
N HIS A 82 -21.28 5.90 6.29
CA HIS A 82 -19.88 5.93 5.84
C HIS A 82 -18.99 6.52 6.92
N PHE A 83 -17.82 5.90 7.13
CA PHE A 83 -16.79 6.41 8.04
C PHE A 83 -17.24 6.46 9.50
N GLU A 84 -18.08 5.51 9.92
CA GLU A 84 -18.60 5.44 11.29
C GLU A 84 -17.76 4.53 12.19
N ASP A 85 -17.28 3.42 11.66
CA ASP A 85 -16.47 2.43 12.35
C ASP A 85 -14.94 2.65 12.16
N PRO A 86 -14.09 1.98 12.97
CA PRO A 86 -12.64 2.11 12.85
C PRO A 86 -12.06 1.70 11.50
N HIS A 87 -12.61 0.67 10.84
CA HIS A 87 -12.14 0.21 9.54
C HIS A 87 -12.39 1.27 8.46
N THR A 88 -13.60 1.81 8.36
CA THR A 88 -13.91 2.81 7.33
C THR A 88 -13.16 4.13 7.56
N LYS A 89 -12.98 4.56 8.82
CA LYS A 89 -12.14 5.73 9.17
C LYS A 89 -10.68 5.53 8.79
N MET A 90 -10.10 4.39 9.15
CA MET A 90 -8.71 4.06 8.83
C MET A 90 -8.51 3.90 7.31
N GLY A 91 -9.47 3.33 6.61
CA GLY A 91 -9.47 3.19 5.15
C GLY A 91 -9.48 4.52 4.42
N LEU A 92 -10.30 5.48 4.89
CA LEU A 92 -10.31 6.84 4.35
C LEU A 92 -8.97 7.55 4.60
N ALA A 93 -8.46 7.48 5.83
CA ALA A 93 -7.16 8.05 6.17
C ALA A 93 -6.04 7.47 5.29
N LEU A 94 -6.03 6.15 5.10
CA LEU A 94 -5.08 5.45 4.24
C LEU A 94 -5.18 5.90 2.77
N LEU A 95 -6.40 6.07 2.23
CA LEU A 95 -6.60 6.55 0.88
C LEU A 95 -6.09 7.99 0.70
N ILE A 96 -6.37 8.87 1.67
CA ILE A 96 -5.88 10.26 1.66
C ILE A 96 -4.35 10.28 1.72
N LEU A 97 -3.74 9.51 2.62
CA LEU A 97 -2.28 9.39 2.73
C LEU A 97 -1.66 8.86 1.44
N TYR A 98 -2.29 7.88 0.79
CA TYR A 98 -1.87 7.37 -0.50
C TYR A 98 -1.84 8.47 -1.58
N VAL A 99 -2.92 9.25 -1.70
CA VAL A 99 -2.99 10.37 -2.66
C VAL A 99 -1.93 11.43 -2.34
N ILE A 100 -1.77 11.81 -1.07
CA ILE A 100 -0.72 12.73 -0.63
C ILE A 100 0.66 12.21 -1.02
N GLN A 101 0.93 10.92 -0.82
CA GLN A 101 2.21 10.30 -1.15
C GLN A 101 2.51 10.32 -2.65
N LEU A 102 1.50 10.13 -3.50
CA LEU A 102 1.64 10.24 -4.96
C LEU A 102 1.96 11.68 -5.39
N VAL A 103 1.17 12.65 -4.92
CA VAL A 103 1.37 14.06 -5.23
C VAL A 103 2.72 14.54 -4.71
N TRP A 104 3.07 14.20 -3.47
CA TRP A 104 4.35 14.52 -2.87
C TRP A 104 5.52 13.89 -3.63
N GLY A 105 5.40 12.62 -4.03
CA GLY A 105 6.41 11.91 -4.81
C GLY A 105 6.69 12.57 -6.16
N LEU A 106 5.63 13.00 -6.87
CA LEU A 106 5.75 13.76 -8.11
C LEU A 106 6.36 15.14 -7.86
N PHE A 107 5.88 15.85 -6.83
CA PHE A 107 6.39 17.17 -6.47
C PHE A 107 7.90 17.15 -6.21
N ILE A 108 8.41 16.27 -5.36
CA ILE A 108 9.85 16.19 -5.06
C ILE A 108 10.67 15.67 -6.25
N HIS A 109 10.04 15.00 -7.21
CA HIS A 109 10.69 14.58 -8.44
C HIS A 109 10.95 15.76 -9.37
N PHE A 110 9.97 16.66 -9.54
CA PHE A 110 10.09 17.81 -10.44
C PHE A 110 10.64 19.08 -9.77
N VAL A 111 10.46 19.24 -8.47
CA VAL A 111 10.90 20.40 -7.69
C VAL A 111 12.07 20.00 -6.80
N LYS A 112 13.26 20.52 -7.13
CA LYS A 112 14.50 20.30 -6.35
C LYS A 112 14.71 21.48 -5.40
N THR A 113 14.67 21.20 -4.11
CA THR A 113 14.99 22.19 -3.07
C THR A 113 16.44 22.04 -2.63
N PRO A 114 17.07 23.13 -2.14
CA PRO A 114 18.39 23.03 -1.53
C PRO A 114 18.37 22.09 -0.33
N SER A 115 19.45 21.33 -0.14
CA SER A 115 19.61 20.49 1.03
C SER A 115 20.36 21.23 2.14
N PRO A 116 19.87 21.22 3.40
CA PRO A 116 20.56 21.83 4.53
C PRO A 116 21.82 21.02 4.94
N PHE A 117 21.99 19.81 4.42
CA PHE A 117 23.15 18.95 4.70
C PHE A 117 24.34 19.21 3.76
N GLY A 118 24.28 20.29 2.98
CA GLY A 118 25.33 20.73 2.06
C GLY A 118 25.03 20.47 0.58
N PRO A 119 25.83 21.06 -0.33
CA PRO A 119 25.63 20.93 -1.78
C PRO A 119 25.59 19.49 -2.27
N GLY A 120 24.68 19.20 -3.20
CA GLY A 120 24.54 17.87 -3.84
C GLY A 120 24.10 16.73 -2.90
N THR A 121 23.66 17.03 -1.68
CA THR A 121 23.06 16.05 -0.77
C THR A 121 21.54 15.96 -0.96
N ARG A 122 20.92 14.86 -0.50
CA ARG A 122 19.48 14.66 -0.61
C ARG A 122 18.70 15.65 0.26
N PRO A 123 17.71 16.37 -0.29
CA PRO A 123 16.87 17.24 0.51
C PRO A 123 15.96 16.46 1.49
N PRO A 124 15.56 17.07 2.63
CA PRO A 124 14.73 16.44 3.67
C PRO A 124 13.44 15.80 3.15
N GLN A 125 12.81 16.42 2.14
CA GLN A 125 11.58 15.95 1.51
C GLN A 125 11.67 14.52 0.93
N ASN A 126 12.86 14.09 0.50
CA ASN A 126 13.09 12.74 -0.02
C ASN A 126 13.09 11.69 1.11
N TYR A 127 13.60 12.06 2.29
CA TYR A 127 13.54 11.20 3.47
C TYR A 127 12.12 11.11 3.99
N PHE A 128 11.42 12.25 4.04
CA PHE A 128 10.00 12.28 4.41
C PHE A 128 9.15 11.40 3.47
N HIS A 129 9.36 11.45 2.15
CA HIS A 129 8.67 10.58 1.20
C HIS A 129 8.92 9.09 1.48
N ALA A 130 10.17 8.70 1.76
CA ALA A 130 10.47 7.31 2.09
C ALA A 130 9.83 6.87 3.42
N PHE A 131 9.87 7.74 4.43
CA PHE A 131 9.26 7.50 5.74
C PHE A 131 7.74 7.38 5.65
N LEU A 132 7.06 8.35 5.03
CA LEU A 132 5.61 8.34 4.84
C LEU A 132 5.17 7.10 4.05
N GLY A 133 5.93 6.71 3.02
CA GLY A 133 5.68 5.49 2.26
C GLY A 133 5.71 4.24 3.15
N LEU A 134 6.67 4.11 4.07
CA LEU A 134 6.72 2.99 5.02
C LEU A 134 5.54 2.99 6.00
N VAL A 135 5.15 4.17 6.50
CA VAL A 135 3.98 4.31 7.38
C VAL A 135 2.70 3.86 6.66
N ILE A 136 2.51 4.26 5.40
CA ILE A 136 1.38 3.84 4.58
C ILE A 136 1.34 2.31 4.41
N LEU A 137 2.50 1.67 4.17
CA LEU A 137 2.56 0.22 4.03
C LEU A 137 2.21 -0.51 5.34
N ILE A 138 2.67 -0.02 6.49
CA ILE A 138 2.29 -0.58 7.81
C ILE A 138 0.78 -0.41 8.04
N LEU A 139 0.26 0.80 7.80
CA LEU A 139 -1.17 1.09 8.00
C LEU A 139 -2.05 0.25 7.07
N ALA A 140 -1.63 0.05 5.83
CA ALA A 140 -2.30 -0.85 4.89
C ALA A 140 -2.33 -2.30 5.36
N GLN A 141 -1.23 -2.80 5.94
CA GLN A 141 -1.16 -4.16 6.47
C GLN A 141 -2.16 -4.33 7.63
N GLU A 142 -2.22 -3.37 8.55
CA GLU A 142 -3.24 -3.39 9.61
C GLU A 142 -4.65 -3.31 9.01
N GLN A 143 -4.90 -2.37 8.09
CA GLN A 143 -6.23 -2.21 7.50
C GLN A 143 -6.79 -3.48 6.86
N VAL A 144 -5.95 -4.25 6.15
CA VAL A 144 -6.37 -5.55 5.63
C VAL A 144 -6.55 -6.58 6.74
N HIS A 145 -5.69 -6.58 7.77
CA HIS A 145 -5.86 -7.45 8.93
C HIS A 145 -7.18 -7.18 9.66
N TYR A 146 -7.46 -5.94 10.04
CA TYR A 146 -8.73 -5.55 10.65
C TYR A 146 -9.92 -5.95 9.76
N GLY A 147 -9.81 -5.73 8.45
CA GLY A 147 -10.83 -6.13 7.48
C GLY A 147 -11.15 -7.64 7.52
N LEU A 148 -10.11 -8.48 7.54
CA LEU A 148 -10.23 -9.94 7.48
C LEU A 148 -10.60 -10.60 8.83
N TRP A 149 -10.28 -9.98 9.97
CA TRP A 149 -10.53 -10.55 11.29
C TRP A 149 -11.71 -9.93 12.04
N THR A 150 -12.01 -8.66 11.79
CA THR A 150 -12.99 -7.90 12.58
C THR A 150 -14.12 -7.40 11.70
N GLU A 151 -13.82 -6.67 10.63
CA GLU A 151 -14.84 -6.03 9.81
C GLU A 151 -15.74 -7.04 9.13
N TRP A 152 -15.16 -8.02 8.43
CA TRP A 152 -15.93 -9.03 7.72
C TRP A 152 -16.87 -9.80 8.64
N PRO A 153 -16.43 -10.39 9.77
CA PRO A 153 -17.35 -11.11 10.66
C PRO A 153 -18.43 -10.21 11.26
N THR A 154 -18.11 -8.96 11.57
CA THR A 154 -19.04 -8.01 12.20
C THR A 154 -20.12 -7.58 11.21
N THR A 155 -19.74 -7.23 9.98
CA THR A 155 -20.67 -6.66 8.98
C THR A 155 -21.48 -7.71 8.25
N THR A 156 -20.92 -8.91 8.01
CA THR A 156 -21.60 -9.99 7.28
C THR A 156 -22.28 -11.01 8.20
N GLY A 157 -22.14 -10.85 9.52
CA GLY A 157 -22.54 -11.87 10.50
C GLY A 157 -21.72 -13.16 10.41
N ASN A 158 -20.65 -13.16 9.60
CA ASN A 158 -19.75 -14.29 9.38
C ASN A 158 -20.46 -15.56 8.86
N ILE A 159 -21.56 -15.39 8.11
CA ILE A 159 -22.31 -16.51 7.51
C ILE A 159 -21.39 -17.29 6.57
N HIS A 160 -20.70 -16.58 5.67
CA HIS A 160 -19.57 -17.11 4.93
C HIS A 160 -18.27 -16.61 5.56
N THR A 161 -17.54 -17.50 6.19
CA THR A 161 -16.31 -17.13 6.90
C THR A 161 -15.18 -16.78 5.93
N VAL A 162 -14.35 -15.79 6.27
CA VAL A 162 -13.07 -15.56 5.58
C VAL A 162 -12.24 -16.84 5.60
N PRO A 163 -11.83 -17.38 4.44
CA PRO A 163 -11.08 -18.62 4.39
C PRO A 163 -9.70 -18.44 5.03
N GLN A 164 -9.21 -19.48 5.73
CA GLN A 164 -7.89 -19.44 6.36
C GLN A 164 -6.76 -19.21 5.36
N SER A 165 -6.94 -19.62 4.10
CA SER A 165 -5.98 -19.32 3.03
C SER A 165 -5.79 -17.81 2.80
N ALA A 166 -6.84 -16.99 2.91
CA ALA A 166 -6.72 -15.54 2.79
C ALA A 166 -5.96 -14.93 3.98
N LYS A 167 -6.21 -15.44 5.19
CA LYS A 167 -5.49 -15.04 6.41
C LYS A 167 -4.01 -15.43 6.34
N HIS A 168 -3.70 -16.63 5.88
CA HIS A 168 -2.32 -17.07 5.65
C HIS A 168 -1.65 -16.27 4.53
N ALA A 169 -2.38 -15.92 3.46
CA ALA A 169 -1.85 -15.07 2.40
C ALA A 169 -1.48 -13.68 2.92
N TRP A 170 -2.29 -13.08 3.80
CA TRP A 170 -1.94 -11.82 4.46
C TRP A 170 -0.63 -11.94 5.24
N ILE A 171 -0.47 -12.98 6.08
CA ILE A 171 0.77 -13.22 6.84
C ILE A 171 1.96 -13.35 5.90
N ALA A 172 1.83 -14.16 4.85
CA ALA A 172 2.89 -14.39 3.88
C ALA A 172 3.30 -13.09 3.17
N LEU A 173 2.33 -12.28 2.70
CA LEU A 173 2.61 -11.01 2.03
C LEU A 173 3.34 -10.03 2.94
N VAL A 174 2.93 -9.91 4.20
CA VAL A 174 3.57 -9.04 5.20
C VAL A 174 5.01 -9.50 5.46
N VAL A 175 5.21 -10.79 5.76
CA VAL A 175 6.53 -11.34 6.08
C VAL A 175 7.47 -11.22 4.90
N VAL A 176 7.03 -11.64 3.70
CA VAL A 176 7.85 -11.58 2.49
C VAL A 176 8.25 -10.14 2.18
N PHE A 177 7.32 -9.19 2.26
CA PHE A 177 7.65 -7.79 2.03
C PHE A 177 8.74 -7.29 2.97
N TRP A 178 8.60 -7.49 4.28
CA TRP A 178 9.56 -6.97 5.26
C TRP A 178 10.92 -7.64 5.16
N VAL A 179 10.96 -8.96 4.92
CA VAL A 179 12.20 -9.69 4.68
C VAL A 179 12.93 -9.12 3.46
N LEU A 180 12.23 -8.95 2.33
CA LEU A 180 12.82 -8.38 1.12
C LEU A 180 13.21 -6.90 1.31
N TYR A 181 12.40 -6.12 2.01
CA TYR A 181 12.71 -4.71 2.26
C TYR A 181 14.00 -4.58 3.08
N ILE A 182 14.12 -5.35 4.16
CA ILE A 182 15.31 -5.38 5.03
C ILE A 182 16.52 -5.88 4.27
N ALA A 183 16.39 -6.98 3.51
CA ALA A 183 17.48 -7.49 2.68
C ALA A 183 17.96 -6.43 1.67
N GLY A 184 17.04 -5.68 1.08
CA GLY A 184 17.35 -4.57 0.18
C GLY A 184 18.13 -3.43 0.84
N LEU A 185 18.10 -3.27 2.17
CA LEU A 185 18.90 -2.26 2.88
C LEU A 185 20.41 -2.53 2.77
N ALA A 186 20.82 -3.76 2.45
CA ALA A 186 22.22 -4.07 2.14
C ALA A 186 22.79 -3.26 0.96
N LEU A 187 21.92 -2.69 0.11
CA LEU A 187 22.32 -1.84 -1.02
C LEU A 187 22.50 -0.35 -0.64
N VAL A 188 22.13 0.06 0.58
CA VAL A 188 22.22 1.46 1.03
C VAL A 188 23.67 1.99 1.03
N PRO A 189 24.70 1.24 1.50
CA PRO A 189 26.09 1.70 1.40
C PRO A 189 26.53 1.99 -0.04
N ARG A 190 26.14 1.13 -0.98
CA ARG A 190 26.40 1.33 -2.42
C ARG A 190 25.72 2.60 -2.92
N GLN A 191 24.46 2.82 -2.54
CA GLN A 191 23.68 4.00 -2.88
C GLN A 191 24.36 5.28 -2.39
N PHE A 192 24.80 5.33 -1.13
CA PHE A 192 25.53 6.49 -0.59
C PHE A 192 26.89 6.71 -1.27
N GLY A 193 27.61 5.64 -1.60
CA GLY A 193 28.85 5.75 -2.36
C GLY A 193 28.67 6.33 -3.76
N GLN A 194 27.57 5.98 -4.45
CA GLN A 194 27.22 6.58 -5.76
C GLN A 194 26.92 8.07 -5.64
N GLU A 195 26.21 8.47 -4.59
CA GLU A 195 25.88 9.88 -4.35
C GLU A 195 27.10 10.71 -3.96
N SER A 196 28.04 10.15 -3.20
CA SER A 196 29.30 10.84 -2.90
C SER A 196 30.09 11.15 -4.17
N ARG A 197 30.27 10.15 -5.03
CA ARG A 197 30.96 10.34 -6.31
C ARG A 197 30.24 11.31 -7.25
N ALA A 198 28.90 11.39 -7.17
CA ALA A 198 28.14 12.36 -7.94
C ALA A 198 28.38 13.79 -7.44
N ARG A 199 28.53 13.99 -6.12
CA ARG A 199 28.89 15.30 -5.53
C ARG A 199 30.29 15.75 -5.91
N GLU A 200 31.26 14.84 -5.93
CA GLU A 200 32.64 15.14 -6.31
C GLU A 200 32.77 15.60 -7.77
N LYS A 201 31.80 15.27 -8.62
CA LYS A 201 31.79 15.60 -10.06
C LYS A 201 30.95 16.84 -10.41
N ALA A 202 30.19 17.38 -9.46
CA ALA A 202 29.29 18.52 -9.65
C ALA A 202 29.94 19.81 -9.17
#